data_AF-A0A6N2WD56-F1
#
_entry.id   AF-A0A6N2WD56-F1
#
_cell.length_a   1.000
_cell.length_b   1.000
_cell.length_c   1.000
_cell.angle_alpha   90.00
_cell.angle_beta   90.00
_cell.angle_gamma   90.00
#
_symmetry.space_group_name_H-M   'P 1'
#
loop_
_entity.id
_entity.type
_entity.pdbx_description
1 polymer ?
#
loop_
_entity_poly.entity_id
_entity_poly.type
_entity_poly.pdbx_seq_one_letter_code
_entity_poly.pdbx_strand_id
1 'polypeptide(L)' 'MKYPFLEEETLPAKLVSPVNISPTINAIICSGKATYTELQEKLSVLDMYNLLEIISVENFNQRVWHKHQEQ' A
#
# COMPACT_ATOMS: atom_id res chain seq x y z
N MET A 1 -45.24 -4.83 -8.83
CA MET A 1 -44.09 -3.93 -8.59
C MET A 1 -42.96 -4.83 -8.09
N LYS A 2 -41.91 -5.18 -8.85
CA LYS A 2 -40.67 -4.42 -9.15
C LYS A 2 -40.37 -3.38 -8.06
N TYR A 3 -39.29 -3.49 -7.28
CA TYR A 3 -37.91 -3.75 -7.74
C TYR A 3 -37.01 -4.56 -6.76
N PRO A 4 -36.03 -5.33 -7.28
CA PRO A 4 -35.01 -6.05 -6.53
C PRO A 4 -33.68 -5.29 -6.58
N PHE A 5 -33.37 -4.44 -5.60
CA PHE A 5 -32.02 -3.87 -5.52
C PHE A 5 -31.66 -3.68 -4.06
N LEU A 6 -30.75 -4.52 -3.59
CA LEU A 6 -29.52 -4.12 -2.90
C LEU A 6 -28.64 -5.38 -2.82
N GLU A 7 -28.38 -5.96 -4.00
CA GLU A 7 -27.12 -6.66 -4.25
C GLU A 7 -26.08 -5.56 -4.43
N GLU A 8 -25.38 -5.22 -3.35
CA GLU A 8 -24.06 -4.58 -3.38
C GLU A 8 -23.60 -4.56 -1.93
N GLU A 9 -22.88 -5.61 -1.54
CA GLU A 9 -21.97 -5.55 -0.42
C GLU A 9 -21.18 -4.24 -0.56
N THR A 10 -21.48 -3.28 0.30
CA THR A 10 -20.89 -1.95 0.29
C THR A 10 -19.39 -2.10 0.57
N LEU A 11 -18.60 -2.34 -0.47
CA LEU A 11 -17.16 -2.11 -0.46
C LEU A 11 -16.96 -0.74 0.21
N PRO A 12 -16.07 -0.63 1.21
CA PRO A 12 -15.93 0.60 1.96
C PRO A 12 -15.70 1.74 0.98
N ALA A 13 -16.57 2.74 1.06
CA ALA A 13 -16.67 3.87 0.17
C ALA A 13 -15.30 4.26 -0.40
N LYS A 14 -15.14 4.08 -1.73
CA LYS A 14 -14.11 4.67 -2.60
C LYS A 14 -12.89 5.19 -1.82
N LEU A 15 -11.98 4.28 -1.45
CA LEU A 15 -10.77 4.61 -0.69
C LEU A 15 -10.11 5.87 -1.29
N VAL A 16 -9.98 6.91 -0.46
CA VAL A 16 -9.44 8.21 -0.87
C VAL A 16 -7.92 8.21 -0.71
N SER A 17 -7.23 8.66 -1.75
CA SER A 17 -5.77 8.82 -1.73
C SER A 17 -5.39 10.28 -1.47
N PRO A 18 -4.25 10.55 -0.81
CA PRO A 18 -3.70 11.89 -0.73
C PRO A 18 -3.47 12.46 -2.14
N VAL A 19 -3.99 13.66 -2.41
CA VAL A 19 -3.92 14.28 -3.74
C VAL A 19 -2.55 14.94 -4.01
N ASN A 20 -1.87 15.38 -2.95
CA ASN A 20 -0.65 16.19 -3.06
C ASN A 20 0.64 15.39 -2.84
N ILE A 21 0.55 14.06 -2.69
CA ILE A 21 1.69 13.20 -2.40
C ILE A 21 1.77 12.15 -3.50
N SER A 22 2.97 11.93 -4.05
CA SER A 22 3.20 10.87 -5.02
C SER A 22 2.78 9.51 -4.44
N PRO A 23 2.13 8.62 -5.22
CA PRO A 23 1.75 7.29 -4.78
C PRO A 23 2.91 6.49 -4.18
N THR A 24 4.13 6.68 -4.69
CA THR A 24 5.35 6.05 -4.18
C THR A 24 5.65 6.46 -2.73
N ILE A 25 5.60 7.76 -2.44
CA ILE A 25 5.84 8.29 -1.09
C ILE A 25 4.73 7.80 -0.15
N ASN A 26 3.48 7.80 -0.61
CA ASN A 26 2.37 7.28 0.17
C ASN A 26 2.54 5.79 0.51
N ALA A 27 2.93 4.97 -0.46
CA ALA A 27 3.17 3.54 -0.25
C ALA A 27 4.28 3.29 0.79
N ILE A 28 5.37 4.05 0.74
CA ILE A 28 6.47 3.96 1.70
C ILE A 28 6.00 4.34 3.11
N ILE A 29 5.27 5.45 3.25
CA ILE A 29 4.75 5.89 4.55
C ILE A 29 3.76 4.86 5.12
N CYS A 30 2.83 4.39 4.31
CA CYS A 30 1.84 3.39 4.72
C CYS A 30 2.49 2.03 5.08
N SER A 31 3.63 1.69 4.49
CA SER A 31 4.39 0.48 4.85
C SER A 31 5.13 0.61 6.18
N GLY A 32 5.23 1.81 6.76
CA GLY A 32 5.96 2.07 8.00
C GLY A 32 7.49 2.07 7.86
N LYS A 33 8.03 1.98 6.63
CA LYS A 33 9.49 1.93 6.38
C LYS A 33 10.19 3.28 6.51
N ALA A 34 9.47 4.37 6.28
CA ALA A 34 9.95 5.72 6.53
C ALA A 34 8.79 6.67 6.80
N THR A 35 9.03 7.69 7.61
CA THR A 35 8.11 8.81 7.81
C THR A 35 8.24 9.85 6.70
N TYR A 36 7.24 10.72 6.57
CA TYR A 36 7.28 11.84 5.63
C TYR A 36 8.52 12.74 5.86
N THR A 37 8.83 13.05 7.11
CA THR A 37 9.97 13.91 7.46
C THR A 37 11.30 13.27 7.10
N GLU A 38 11.47 11.96 7.31
CA GLU A 38 12.68 11.24 6.89
C GLU A 38 12.85 11.27 5.36
N LEU A 39 11.75 11.09 4.62
CA LEU A 39 11.76 11.18 3.16
C LEU A 39 12.12 12.57 2.65
N GLN A 40 11.70 13.62 3.37
CA GLN A 40 11.97 14.99 2.98
C GLN A 40 13.38 15.47 3.35
N GLU A 41 13.90 15.07 4.51
CA GLU A 41 15.09 15.67 5.10
C GLU A 41 16.36 14.82 4.96
N LYS A 42 16.21 13.50 4.85
CA LYS A 42 17.33 12.55 5.00
C LYS A 42 17.50 11.62 3.81
N LEU A 43 16.42 11.27 3.13
CA LEU A 43 16.43 10.26 2.08
C LEU A 43 16.47 10.91 0.70
N SER A 44 17.37 10.39 -0.13
CA SER A 44 17.46 10.76 -1.54
C SER A 44 16.46 9.99 -2.39
N VAL A 45 16.35 10.37 -3.67
CA VAL A 45 15.55 9.62 -4.66
C VAL A 45 16.00 8.16 -4.76
N LEU A 46 17.31 7.88 -4.63
CA LEU A 46 17.83 6.51 -4.66
C LEU A 46 17.34 5.71 -3.44
N ASP A 47 17.38 6.31 -2.26
CA ASP A 47 16.91 5.66 -1.03
C ASP A 47 15.41 5.33 -1.12
N MET A 48 14.61 6.21 -1.73
CA MET A 48 13.19 5.96 -2.00
C MET A 48 12.99 4.69 -2.85
N TYR A 49 13.80 4.47 -3.89
CA TYR A 49 13.71 3.25 -4.71
C TYR A 49 14.20 2.00 -3.96
N ASN A 50 15.25 2.12 -3.15
CA ASN A 50 15.70 1.01 -2.29
C ASN A 50 14.60 0.58 -1.31
N LEU A 51 13.87 1.55 -0.74
CA LEU A 51 12.73 1.26 0.14
C LEU A 51 11.59 0.55 -0.62
N LEU A 52 11.31 0.93 -1.86
CA LEU A 52 10.32 0.24 -2.69
C LEU A 52 10.72 -1.21 -3.00
N GLU A 53 12.00 -1.47 -3.23
CA GLU A 53 12.51 -2.82 -3.42
C GLU A 53 12.32 -3.67 -2.16
N ILE A 54 12.69 -3.14 -0.99
CA ILE A 54 12.48 -3.80 0.31
C ILE A 54 11.00 -4.17 0.49
N ILE A 55 10.08 -3.21 0.28
CA ILE A 55 8.64 -3.44 0.39
C ILE A 55 8.18 -4.56 -0.56
N SER A 56 8.69 -4.54 -1.79
CA SER A 56 8.32 -5.52 -2.82
C SER A 56 8.77 -6.94 -2.47
N VAL A 57 10.01 -7.09 -1.99
CA VAL A 57 10.58 -8.37 -1.56
C VAL A 57 9.85 -8.92 -0.33
N GLU A 58 9.59 -8.08 0.67
CA GLU A 58 8.86 -8.50 1.87
C GLU A 58 7.43 -8.97 1.54
N ASN A 59 6.71 -8.22 0.72
CA ASN A 59 5.37 -8.60 0.26
C ASN A 59 5.40 -9.92 -0.51
N PHE A 60 6.43 -10.17 -1.33
CA PHE A 60 6.60 -11.45 -2.00
C PHE A 60 6.83 -12.59 -1.00
N ASN A 61 7.73 -12.41 -0.03
CA ASN A 61 8.04 -13.41 0.98
C ASN A 61 6.81 -13.74 1.83
N GLN A 62 6.03 -12.74 2.24
CA GLN A 62 4.77 -12.95 2.95
C GLN A 62 3.79 -13.79 2.12
N ARG A 63 3.61 -13.49 0.82
CA ARG A 63 2.77 -14.29 -0.07
C ARG A 63 3.23 -15.73 -0.18
N VAL A 64 4.53 -15.97 -0.30
CA VAL A 64 5.10 -17.33 -0.34
C VAL A 64 4.85 -18.06 0.98
N TRP A 65 5.07 -17.40 2.11
CA TRP A 65 4.84 -17.95 3.43
C TRP A 65 3.37 -18.33 3.66
N HIS A 66 2.43 -17.43 3.32
CA HIS A 66 0.99 -17.70 3.44
C HIS A 66 0.58 -18.92 2.61
N LYS A 67 1.06 -19.03 1.36
CA LYS A 67 0.81 -20.21 0.52
C LYS A 67 1.35 -21.51 1.11
N HIS A 68 2.47 -21.46 1.82
CA HIS A 68 3.03 -22.63 2.51
C HIS A 68 2.19 -23.02 3.73
N GLN A 69 1.60 -22.07 4.45
CA GLN A 69 0.77 -22.37 5.63
C GLN A 69 -0.65 -22.86 5.28
N GLU A 70 -1.13 -22.55 4.08
CA GLU A 70 -2.42 -23.03 3.56
C GLU A 70 -2.36 -24.45 2.94
N GLN A 71 -1.17 -25.06 2.88
CA GLN A 71 -0.93 -26.45 2.44
C GLN A 71 -0.83 -27.41 3.62
#